data_AF-A0A847EGJ4-F1
#
_entry.id   AF-A0A847EGJ4-F1
#
_cell.length_a   1.000
_cell.length_b   1.000
_cell.length_c   1.000
_cell.angle_alpha   90.00
_cell.angle_beta   90.00
_cell.angle_gamma   90.00
#
_symmetry.space_group_name_H-M   'P 1'
#
loop_
_entity.id
_entity.type
_entity.pdbx_description
1 polymer ?
#
loop_
_entity_poly.entity_id
_entity_poly.type
_entity_poly.pdbx_seq_one_letter_code
_entity_poly.pdbx_strand_id
1 'polypeptide(L)'
;GLASRMEHRPERLSGGEQQRVAIAVALAHNPPLLLADEPTGELDSISAAAILDIFHTINKNYGITVVIVTHDNSITNKVDRVVTIRDGRTSIESVRGSVRGEEKEGQEIRFDEYIVLDSVGRLQLPREYMNKLKLKNRVRLTLEDDHVKVWPGENGNGDAKQ
;
A
#
# COMPACT_ATOMS: atom_id res chain seq x y z
N GLY A 1 -5.80 -15.06 -21.76
CA GLY A 1 -5.65 -16.51 -21.63
C GLY A 1 -6.87 -17.21 -21.07
N LEU A 2 -8.07 -16.95 -21.58
CA LEU A 2 -9.32 -17.60 -21.15
C LEU A 2 -10.14 -18.16 -22.33
N ALA A 3 -9.56 -18.23 -23.53
CA ALA A 3 -10.28 -18.65 -24.73
C ALA A 3 -10.88 -20.05 -24.61
N SER A 4 -10.18 -20.99 -23.97
CA SER A 4 -10.67 -22.36 -23.70
C SER A 4 -11.78 -22.44 -22.65
N ARG A 5 -12.13 -21.31 -22.01
CA ARG A 5 -13.15 -21.20 -20.96
C ARG A 5 -14.38 -20.40 -21.39
N MET A 6 -14.50 -20.05 -22.67
CA MET A 6 -15.55 -19.17 -23.21
C MET A 6 -16.98 -19.63 -22.87
N GLU A 7 -17.24 -20.94 -22.91
CA GLU A 7 -18.55 -21.53 -22.61
C GLU A 7 -18.74 -21.91 -21.13
N HIS A 8 -17.77 -21.63 -20.26
CA HIS A 8 -17.85 -22.01 -18.85
C HIS A 8 -18.67 -20.98 -18.06
N ARG A 9 -19.63 -21.48 -17.27
CA ARG A 9 -20.33 -20.68 -16.26
C ARG A 9 -19.39 -20.39 -15.08
N PRO A 10 -19.62 -19.32 -14.29
CA PRO A 10 -18.75 -18.94 -13.17
C PRO A 10 -18.42 -20.08 -12.21
N GLU A 11 -19.40 -20.93 -11.88
CA GLU A 11 -19.25 -22.11 -11.01
C GLU A 11 -18.24 -23.15 -11.53
N ARG A 12 -17.90 -23.12 -12.82
CA ARG A 12 -16.94 -24.03 -13.47
C ARG A 12 -15.55 -23.42 -13.66
N LEU A 13 -15.32 -22.22 -13.13
CA LEU A 13 -14.06 -21.51 -13.19
C LEU A 13 -13.37 -21.55 -11.83
N SER A 14 -12.05 -21.68 -11.79
CA SER A 14 -11.29 -21.47 -10.56
C SER A 14 -11.40 -20.02 -10.09
N GLY A 15 -11.12 -19.73 -8.81
CA GLY A 15 -11.16 -18.35 -8.28
C GLY A 15 -10.31 -17.38 -9.10
N GLY A 16 -9.09 -17.78 -9.48
CA GLY A 16 -8.22 -16.98 -10.34
C GLY A 16 -8.74 -16.82 -11.77
N GLU A 17 -9.44 -17.82 -12.32
CA GLU A 17 -10.12 -17.69 -13.62
C GLU A 17 -11.31 -16.71 -13.53
N GLN A 18 -12.13 -16.80 -12.48
CA GLN A 18 -13.24 -15.88 -12.23
C GLN A 18 -12.74 -14.45 -12.09
N GLN A 19 -11.64 -14.23 -11.37
CA GLN A 19 -11.05 -12.92 -11.22
C GLN A 19 -10.54 -12.35 -12.55
N ARG A 20 -9.91 -13.17 -13.41
CA ARG A 20 -9.53 -12.75 -14.76
C ARG A 20 -10.73 -12.41 -15.64
N VAL A 21 -11.85 -13.13 -15.50
CA VAL A 21 -13.11 -12.76 -16.18
C VAL A 21 -13.62 -11.42 -15.66
N ALA A 22 -13.64 -11.20 -14.34
CA ALA A 22 -14.08 -9.94 -13.75
C ALA A 22 -13.23 -8.75 -14.24
N ILE A 23 -11.90 -8.92 -14.32
CA ILE A 23 -10.99 -7.93 -14.90
C ILE A 23 -11.33 -7.67 -16.38
N ALA A 24 -11.54 -8.71 -17.18
CA ALA A 24 -11.92 -8.56 -18.58
C ALA A 24 -13.24 -7.79 -18.76
N VAL A 25 -14.23 -8.07 -17.91
CA VAL A 25 -15.51 -7.33 -17.87
C VAL A 25 -15.28 -5.86 -17.51
N ALA A 26 -14.46 -5.58 -16.49
CA ALA A 26 -14.16 -4.21 -16.08
C ALA A 26 -13.45 -3.41 -17.19
N LEU A 27 -12.63 -4.07 -18.01
CA LEU A 27 -11.90 -3.45 -19.13
C LEU A 27 -12.72 -3.29 -20.41
N ALA A 28 -13.92 -3.88 -20.51
CA ALA A 28 -14.68 -3.98 -21.76
C ALA A 28 -14.97 -2.63 -22.44
N HIS A 29 -15.02 -1.54 -21.68
CA HIS A 29 -15.27 -0.18 -22.18
C HIS A 29 -14.03 0.74 -22.18
N ASN A 30 -12.82 0.18 -22.14
CA ASN A 30 -11.55 0.95 -22.10
C ASN A 30 -11.55 2.06 -21.03
N PRO A 31 -11.80 1.72 -19.74
CA PRO A 31 -11.88 2.74 -18.70
C PRO A 31 -10.53 3.41 -18.46
N PRO A 32 -10.48 4.69 -18.11
CA PRO A 32 -9.23 5.35 -17.73
C PRO A 32 -8.74 4.94 -16.33
N LEU A 33 -9.63 4.38 -15.50
CA LEU A 33 -9.40 4.01 -14.11
C LEU A 33 -10.03 2.65 -13.81
N LEU A 34 -9.27 1.77 -13.16
CA LEU A 34 -9.70 0.50 -12.63
C LEU A 34 -9.55 0.52 -11.10
N LEU A 35 -10.65 0.31 -10.39
CA LEU A 35 -10.68 0.16 -8.94
C LEU A 35 -10.81 -1.32 -8.61
N ALA A 36 -9.86 -1.86 -7.84
CA ALA A 36 -9.80 -3.26 -7.46
C ALA A 36 -9.84 -3.38 -5.94
N ASP A 37 -10.97 -3.83 -5.40
CA ASP A 37 -11.18 -4.02 -3.96
C ASP A 37 -10.88 -5.48 -3.59
N GLU A 38 -9.84 -5.71 -2.80
CA GLU A 38 -9.31 -7.02 -2.40
C GLU A 38 -9.26 -8.05 -3.55
N PRO A 39 -8.62 -7.72 -4.71
CA PRO A 39 -8.76 -8.52 -5.92
C PRO A 39 -8.05 -9.87 -5.88
N THR A 40 -7.24 -10.11 -4.85
CA THR A 40 -6.54 -11.37 -4.60
C THR A 40 -7.10 -12.10 -3.39
N GLY A 41 -8.20 -11.62 -2.80
CA GLY A 41 -8.88 -12.30 -1.70
C GLY A 41 -9.26 -13.73 -2.09
N GLU A 42 -9.07 -14.67 -1.18
CA GLU A 42 -9.37 -16.10 -1.36
C GLU A 42 -8.57 -16.82 -2.48
N LEU A 43 -7.57 -16.17 -3.08
CA LEU A 43 -6.68 -16.81 -4.05
C LEU A 43 -5.46 -17.42 -3.39
N ASP A 44 -4.98 -18.55 -3.93
CA ASP A 44 -3.66 -19.06 -3.59
C ASP A 44 -2.55 -18.09 -4.06
N SER A 45 -1.36 -18.18 -3.47
CA SER A 45 -0.27 -17.25 -3.73
C SER A 45 0.17 -17.18 -5.20
N ILE A 46 0.06 -18.28 -5.96
CA ILE A 46 0.43 -18.31 -7.38
C ILE A 46 -0.63 -17.57 -8.19
N SER A 47 -1.90 -17.86 -7.94
CA SER A 47 -3.02 -17.16 -8.58
C SER A 47 -3.01 -15.67 -8.24
N ALA A 48 -2.78 -15.29 -6.99
CA ALA A 48 -2.68 -13.90 -6.55
C ALA A 48 -1.57 -13.16 -7.30
N ALA A 49 -0.36 -13.73 -7.38
CA ALA A 49 0.76 -13.14 -8.12
C ALA A 49 0.40 -12.92 -9.61
N ALA A 50 -0.25 -13.89 -10.24
CA ALA A 50 -0.69 -13.77 -11.64
C ALA A 50 -1.73 -12.64 -11.84
N ILE A 51 -2.63 -12.43 -10.87
CA ILE A 51 -3.59 -11.31 -10.91
C ILE A 51 -2.89 -9.96 -10.76
N LEU A 52 -1.92 -9.85 -9.85
CA LEU A 52 -1.13 -8.62 -9.69
C LEU A 52 -0.31 -8.29 -10.94
N ASP A 53 0.27 -9.29 -11.60
CA ASP A 53 1.00 -9.10 -12.85
C ASP A 53 0.08 -8.62 -13.99
N ILE A 54 -1.19 -9.05 -14.00
CA ILE A 54 -2.21 -8.55 -14.93
C ILE A 54 -2.48 -7.06 -14.67
N PHE A 55 -2.68 -6.64 -13.43
CA PHE A 55 -2.86 -5.21 -13.10
C PHE A 55 -1.65 -4.37 -13.51
N HIS A 56 -0.43 -4.88 -13.25
CA HIS A 56 0.79 -4.21 -13.69
C HIS A 56 0.82 -4.05 -15.22
N THR A 57 0.48 -5.10 -15.96
CA THR A 57 0.41 -5.09 -17.43
C THR A 57 -0.65 -4.10 -17.93
N ILE A 58 -1.83 -4.06 -17.29
CA ILE A 58 -2.91 -3.12 -17.62
C ILE A 58 -2.41 -1.69 -17.47
N ASN A 59 -1.73 -1.38 -16.37
CA ASN A 59 -1.18 -0.05 -16.15
C ASN A 59 -0.09 0.33 -17.16
N LYS A 60 0.93 -0.52 -17.33
CA LYS A 60 2.09 -0.20 -18.18
C LYS A 60 1.76 -0.19 -19.67
N ASN A 61 0.94 -1.12 -20.15
CA ASN A 61 0.72 -1.30 -21.60
C ASN A 61 -0.49 -0.53 -22.11
N TYR A 62 -1.52 -0.31 -21.28
CA TYR A 62 -2.75 0.36 -21.70
C TYR A 62 -2.90 1.77 -21.11
N GLY A 63 -1.98 2.20 -20.23
CA GLY A 63 -2.03 3.52 -19.61
C GLY A 63 -3.21 3.71 -18.64
N ILE A 64 -3.86 2.62 -18.23
CA ILE A 64 -5.01 2.64 -17.32
C ILE A 64 -4.49 2.85 -15.90
N THR A 65 -5.08 3.81 -15.18
CA THR A 65 -4.78 3.97 -13.75
C THR A 65 -5.39 2.81 -12.98
N VAL A 66 -4.60 2.12 -12.15
CA VAL A 66 -5.10 1.02 -11.33
C VAL A 66 -4.95 1.38 -9.85
N VAL A 67 -6.04 1.35 -9.10
CA VAL A 67 -6.04 1.51 -7.65
C VAL A 67 -6.46 0.19 -7.03
N ILE A 68 -5.59 -0.37 -6.20
CA ILE A 68 -5.81 -1.62 -5.50
C ILE A 68 -6.00 -1.30 -4.02
N VAL A 69 -7.10 -1.77 -3.44
CA VAL A 69 -7.32 -1.76 -1.99
C VAL A 69 -7.02 -3.17 -1.49
N THR A 70 -6.07 -3.30 -0.57
CA THR A 70 -5.79 -4.58 0.07
C THR A 70 -5.20 -4.42 1.45
N HIS A 71 -5.39 -5.43 2.29
CA HIS A 71 -4.67 -5.60 3.56
C HIS A 71 -3.37 -6.40 3.41
N ASP A 72 -3.06 -6.94 2.22
CA ASP A 72 -1.84 -7.68 1.97
C ASP A 72 -0.65 -6.76 1.65
N ASN A 73 0.28 -6.64 2.59
CA ASN A 73 1.49 -5.83 2.43
C ASN A 73 2.50 -6.43 1.42
N SER A 74 2.34 -7.69 1.02
CA SER A 74 3.23 -8.37 0.06
C SER A 74 3.18 -7.73 -1.34
N ILE A 75 2.11 -7.00 -1.64
CA ILE A 75 1.90 -6.29 -2.91
C ILE A 75 2.90 -5.17 -3.15
N THR A 76 3.58 -4.67 -2.11
CA THR A 76 4.44 -3.48 -2.17
C THR A 76 5.47 -3.57 -3.31
N ASN A 77 6.03 -4.75 -3.59
CA ASN A 77 7.02 -4.95 -4.66
C ASN A 77 6.45 -4.92 -6.10
N LYS A 78 5.12 -4.93 -6.24
CA LYS A 78 4.41 -5.00 -7.54
C LYS A 78 3.77 -3.66 -7.93
N VAL A 79 3.83 -2.65 -7.06
CA VAL A 79 3.19 -1.35 -7.26
C VAL A 79 4.21 -0.21 -7.19
N ASP A 80 3.87 0.89 -7.85
CA ASP A 80 4.74 2.08 -7.89
C ASP A 80 4.57 2.97 -6.64
N ARG A 81 3.43 2.87 -5.97
CA ARG A 81 3.06 3.70 -4.81
C ARG A 81 2.11 2.94 -3.89
N VAL A 82 2.34 3.04 -2.59
CA VAL A 82 1.47 2.50 -1.53
C VAL A 82 1.06 3.65 -0.60
N VAL A 83 -0.24 3.74 -0.30
CA VAL A 83 -0.76 4.67 0.70
C VAL A 83 -1.44 3.86 1.79
N THR A 84 -0.91 3.95 3.01
CA THR A 84 -1.49 3.31 4.18
C THR A 84 -2.60 4.18 4.75
N ILE A 85 -3.72 3.54 5.09
CA ILE A 85 -4.84 4.17 5.79
C ILE A 85 -4.89 3.64 7.21
N ARG A 86 -5.00 4.55 8.18
CA ARG A 86 -5.16 4.24 9.60
C ARG A 86 -6.14 5.19 10.24
N ASP A 87 -7.07 4.63 11.02
CA ASP A 87 -8.09 5.39 11.75
C ASP A 87 -8.89 6.34 10.81
N GLY A 88 -9.18 5.85 9.60
CA GLY A 88 -9.90 6.59 8.55
C GLY A 88 -9.10 7.71 7.86
N ARG A 89 -7.77 7.75 8.03
CA ARG A 89 -6.91 8.78 7.43
C ARG A 89 -5.68 8.18 6.77
N THR A 90 -5.14 8.86 5.77
CA THR A 90 -3.83 8.54 5.21
C THR A 90 -2.75 8.74 6.27
N SER A 91 -1.81 7.79 6.38
CA SER A 91 -0.75 7.83 7.39
C SER A 91 0.64 7.81 6.74
N ILE A 92 0.94 6.76 5.99
CA ILE A 92 2.23 6.54 5.36
C ILE A 92 2.03 6.50 3.85
N GLU A 93 2.94 7.12 3.12
CA GLU A 93 3.06 7.04 1.68
C GLU A 93 4.44 6.48 1.34
N SER A 94 4.46 5.31 0.70
CA SER A 94 5.68 4.69 0.20
C SER A 94 5.69 4.83 -1.32
N VAL A 95 6.69 5.51 -1.86
CA VAL A 95 6.85 5.68 -3.30
C VAL A 95 8.07 4.89 -3.74
N ARG A 96 7.93 4.13 -4.84
CA ARG A 96 9.05 3.41 -5.42
C ARG A 96 10.11 4.44 -5.84
N GLY A 97 11.26 4.40 -5.19
CA GLY A 97 12.37 5.28 -5.49
C GLY A 97 12.90 4.98 -6.89
N SER A 98 13.08 6.02 -7.70
CA SER A 98 13.79 5.88 -8.97
C SER A 98 15.26 5.64 -8.69
N VAL A 99 15.74 4.41 -8.87
CA VAL A 99 17.18 4.17 -8.95
C VAL A 99 17.66 4.87 -10.22
N ARG A 100 18.36 6.00 -10.05
CA ARG A 100 19.02 6.69 -11.15
C ARG A 100 20.31 5.94 -11.46
N GLY A 101 20.19 4.82 -12.16
CA GLY A 101 21.29 3.93 -12.54
C GLY A 101 20.76 2.68 -13.23
N GLU A 102 21.50 2.18 -14.22
CA GLU A 102 21.14 1.02 -15.05
C GLU A 102 20.57 -0.13 -14.21
N GLU A 103 19.39 -0.62 -14.61
CA GLU A 103 18.75 -1.80 -14.03
C GLU A 103 19.72 -2.99 -14.12
N LYS A 104 20.36 -3.33 -13.00
CA LYS A 104 21.09 -4.59 -12.87
C LYS A 104 20.22 -5.57 -12.11
N GLU A 105 20.08 -6.77 -12.68
CA GLU A 105 19.43 -7.92 -12.05
C GLU A 105 19.96 -8.10 -10.61
N GLY A 106 19.07 -8.00 -9.62
CA GLY A 106 19.39 -8.15 -8.20
C GLY A 106 19.46 -6.87 -7.36
N GLN A 107 19.12 -5.69 -7.88
CA GLN A 107 18.97 -4.49 -7.03
C GLN A 107 17.71 -4.56 -6.15
N GLU A 108 17.87 -4.34 -4.85
CA GLU A 108 16.74 -4.16 -3.93
C GLU A 108 15.90 -2.96 -4.37
N ILE A 109 14.58 -3.17 -4.50
CA ILE A 109 13.64 -2.08 -4.77
C ILE A 109 13.60 -1.18 -3.53
N ARG A 110 14.22 0.00 -3.63
CA ARG A 110 14.16 1.00 -2.57
C ARG A 110 12.84 1.76 -2.64
N PHE A 111 12.08 1.73 -1.55
CA PHE A 111 10.95 2.63 -1.36
C PHE A 111 11.39 3.80 -0.48
N ASP A 112 11.06 5.01 -0.91
CA ASP A 112 11.15 6.18 -0.04
C ASP A 112 9.83 6.27 0.75
N GLU A 113 9.93 6.22 2.07
CA GLU A 113 8.80 6.31 2.99
C GLU A 113 8.61 7.74 3.47
N TYR A 114 7.38 8.23 3.33
CA TYR A 114 6.94 9.55 3.78
C TYR A 114 5.78 9.39 4.76
N ILE A 115 5.75 10.24 5.78
CA ILE A 115 4.55 10.38 6.62
C ILE A 115 3.70 11.50 6.03
N VAL A 116 2.43 11.19 5.76
CA VAL A 116 1.49 12.15 5.18
C VAL A 116 1.08 13.17 6.25
N LEU A 117 1.27 14.45 5.92
CA LEU A 117 0.73 15.57 6.70
C LEU A 117 -0.67 15.91 6.17
N ASP A 118 -1.69 15.81 7.01
CA ASP A 118 -3.05 16.16 6.59
C ASP A 118 -3.27 17.69 6.52
N SER A 119 -4.40 18.11 5.95
CA SER A 119 -4.72 19.53 5.74
C SER A 119 -4.84 20.36 7.03
N VAL A 120 -4.99 19.70 8.18
CA VAL A 120 -5.05 20.34 9.50
C VAL A 120 -3.73 20.20 10.27
N GLY A 121 -2.66 19.75 9.59
CA GLY A 121 -1.31 19.67 10.12
C GLY A 121 -1.07 18.47 11.04
N ARG A 122 -1.90 17.42 10.97
CA ARG A 122 -1.69 16.20 11.77
C ARG A 122 -0.76 15.25 11.05
N LEU A 123 0.10 14.61 11.84
CA LEU A 123 1.05 13.61 11.41
C LEU A 123 0.85 12.36 12.26
N GLN A 124 0.75 11.18 11.64
CA GLN A 124 0.62 9.91 12.35
C GLN A 124 1.93 9.14 12.30
N LEU A 125 2.62 9.05 13.44
CA LEU A 125 3.83 8.24 13.53
C LEU A 125 3.51 6.73 13.39
N PRO A 126 4.36 5.96 12.70
CA PRO A 126 4.24 4.50 12.63
C PRO A 126 4.15 3.87 14.04
N ARG A 127 3.36 2.79 14.17
CA ARG A 127 3.22 2.09 15.46
C ARG A 127 4.55 1.59 16.00
N GLU A 128 5.45 1.17 15.13
CA GLU A 128 6.79 0.74 15.51
C GLU A 128 7.54 1.85 16.25
N TYR A 129 7.50 3.09 15.74
CA TYR A 129 8.21 4.22 16.35
C TYR A 129 7.54 4.63 17.66
N MET A 130 6.20 4.64 17.70
CA MET A 130 5.44 4.88 18.93
C MET A 130 5.81 3.87 20.02
N ASN A 131 5.93 2.59 19.68
CA ASN A 131 6.28 1.52 20.61
C ASN A 131 7.75 1.61 21.05
N LYS A 132 8.67 1.79 20.10
CA LYS A 132 10.12 1.86 20.34
C LYS A 132 10.49 3.05 21.22
N LEU A 133 9.89 4.22 20.97
CA LEU A 133 10.08 5.43 21.75
C LEU A 133 9.15 5.51 22.97
N LYS A 134 8.26 4.53 23.18
CA LYS A 134 7.26 4.51 24.28
C LYS A 134 6.38 5.78 24.32
N LEU A 135 6.06 6.35 23.16
CA LEU A 135 5.19 7.52 23.04
C LEU A 135 3.75 7.13 23.36
N LYS A 136 3.16 7.75 24.39
CA LYS A 136 1.77 7.51 24.81
C LYS A 136 1.16 8.80 25.35
N ASN A 137 -0.11 9.05 25.03
CA ASN A 137 -0.96 10.15 25.51
C ASN A 137 -0.45 11.57 25.20
N ARG A 138 0.76 11.93 25.64
CA ARG A 138 1.39 13.23 25.48
C ARG A 138 2.83 13.07 25.01
N VAL A 139 3.28 13.99 24.18
CA VAL A 139 4.66 14.08 23.70
C VAL A 139 5.17 15.50 23.92
N ARG A 140 6.47 15.66 24.15
CA ARG A 140 7.14 16.96 24.19
C ARG A 140 7.78 17.22 22.82
N LEU A 141 7.54 18.41 22.27
CA LEU A 141 8.13 18.85 21.02
C LEU A 141 9.20 19.89 21.30
N THR A 142 10.35 19.76 20.65
CA THR A 142 11.41 20.78 20.63
C THR A 142 11.64 21.17 19.17
N LEU A 143 11.53 22.46 18.88
CA LEU A 143 11.86 23.01 17.56
C LEU A 143 13.37 23.25 17.47
N GLU A 144 13.98 22.71 16.42
CA GLU A 144 15.36 22.96 16.00
C GLU A 144 15.33 23.77 14.70
N ASP A 145 16.50 24.19 14.20
CA ASP A 145 16.60 25.04 13.00
C ASP A 145 16.00 24.40 11.73
N ASP A 146 16.06 23.07 11.62
CA ASP A 146 15.65 22.31 10.43
C ASP A 146 14.64 21.18 10.70
N HIS A 147 14.30 20.90 11.98
CA HIS A 147 13.37 19.82 12.32
C HIS A 147 12.67 20.01 13.68
N VAL A 148 11.70 19.14 13.96
CA VAL A 148 11.08 19.01 15.29
C VAL A 148 11.49 17.69 15.91
N LYS A 149 12.04 17.72 17.12
CA LYS A 149 12.29 16.52 17.93
C LYS A 149 11.05 16.17 18.72
N VAL A 150 10.71 14.88 18.75
CA VAL A 150 9.56 14.34 19.49
C VAL A 150 10.06 13.45 20.62
N TRP A 151 9.65 13.75 21.85
CA TRP A 151 10.02 13.02 23.05
C TRP A 151 8.78 12.49 23.79
N PRO A 152 8.88 11.39 24.56
CA PRO A 152 7.82 10.99 25.47
C PRO A 152 7.46 12.14 26.42
N GLY A 153 6.17 12.38 26.65
CA GLY A 153 5.74 13.26 27.71
C GLY A 153 6.06 12.63 29.07
N GLU A 154 6.48 13.45 30.04
CA GLU A 154 6.57 12.99 31.42
C GLU A 154 5.21 12.48 31.87
N ASN A 155 5.15 11.24 32.35
CA ASN A 155 4.01 10.78 33.12
C ASN A 155 4.03 11.59 34.40
N GLY A 156 3.07 12.49 34.59
CA GLY A 156 2.83 13.14 35.87
C GLY A 156 2.36 12.11 36.90
N ASN A 157 3.28 11.30 37.40
CA ASN A 157 3.21 10.75 38.75
C ASN A 157 4.33 11.46 39.52
N GLY A 158 3.95 12.18 40.57
CA GLY A 158 4.90 12.87 41.42
C GLY A 158 5.85 11.87 42.08
N ASP A 159 7.12 11.89 41.68
CA ASP A 159 8.21 11.70 42.62
C ASP A 159 8.36 12.99 43.42
N ALA A 160 7.40 13.21 44.32
CA ALA A 160 7.52 14.14 45.43
C ALA A 160 7.58 13.31 46.72
N LYS A 161 8.81 13.21 47.28
CA LYS A 161 9.19 12.67 48.60
C LYS A 161 9.13 11.14 48.69
N GLN A 162 10.15 10.43 49.14
CA GLN A 162 11.14 10.70 50.20
C GLN A 162 12.53 10.19 49.82
#